data_AF-A0A7S0N814-F1
#
_entry.id   AF-A0A7S0N814-F1
#
_cell.length_a   1.000
_cell.length_b   1.000
_cell.length_c   1.000
_cell.angle_alpha   90.00
_cell.angle_beta   90.00
_cell.angle_gamma   90.00
#
_symmetry.space_group_name_H-M   'P 1'
#
loop_
_entity.id
_entity.type
_entity.pdbx_description
1 polymer ?
#
loop_
_entity_poly.entity_id
_entity_poly.type
_entity_poly.pdbx_seq_one_letter_code
_entity_poly.pdbx_strand_id
1 'polypeptide(L)'
;GYLADRLGAKFRNGRRALLTGASLLSAPLIAGSLLAEDWRVSMALLFPGFALSEVFRAPTSVMVQETASGNCRTTAAAFHLCLRNLVGGAGPLVVSAVAASHGLQEALLLAPAAYVLSAGAFFWADG
;
A
#
# COMPACT_ATOMS: atom_id res chain seq x y z
N GLY A 1 7.22 -8.10 8.13
CA GLY A 1 7.79 -9.45 8.33
C GLY A 1 7.07 -10.13 9.46
N TYR A 2 7.54 -9.92 10.69
CA TYR A 2 7.05 -10.63 11.89
C TYR A 2 5.53 -10.82 12.02
N LEU A 3 4.71 -9.77 11.87
CA LEU A 3 3.25 -9.88 11.97
C LEU A 3 2.63 -10.74 10.86
N ALA A 4 3.13 -10.61 9.63
CA ALA A 4 2.66 -11.39 8.48
C ALA A 4 3.10 -12.85 8.58
N ASP A 5 4.32 -13.09 9.09
CA ASP A 5 4.85 -14.45 9.29
C ASP A 5 4.08 -15.17 10.40
N ARG A 6 3.81 -14.47 11.52
CA ARG A 6 3.04 -15.01 12.64
C ARG A 6 1.58 -15.26 12.28
N LEU A 7 0.94 -14.37 11.51
CA LEU A 7 -0.44 -14.55 11.07
C LEU A 7 -0.56 -15.57 9.94
N GLY A 8 0.41 -15.64 9.02
CA GLY A 8 0.47 -16.65 7.97
C GLY A 8 0.72 -18.07 8.51
N ALA A 9 1.51 -18.20 9.58
CA ALA A 9 1.71 -19.48 10.25
C ALA A 9 0.46 -19.96 11.02
N LYS A 10 -0.39 -19.01 11.48
CA LYS A 10 -1.59 -19.32 12.25
C LYS A 10 -2.85 -19.53 11.38
N PHE A 11 -2.94 -18.86 10.24
CA PHE A 11 -4.11 -18.91 9.37
C PHE A 11 -3.70 -18.95 7.89
N ARG A 12 -4.31 -19.86 7.11
CA ARG A 12 -4.07 -19.99 5.65
C ARG A 12 -4.25 -18.67 4.88
N ASN A 13 -5.20 -17.83 5.32
CA ASN A 13 -5.48 -16.53 4.72
C ASN A 13 -4.94 -15.35 5.56
N GLY A 14 -4.09 -15.61 6.57
CA GLY A 14 -3.68 -14.61 7.57
C GLY A 14 -2.85 -13.47 6.97
N ARG A 15 -1.97 -13.77 6.01
CA ARG A 15 -1.21 -12.74 5.26
C ARG A 15 -2.15 -11.86 4.44
N ARG A 16 -3.13 -12.46 3.76
CA ARG A 16 -4.11 -11.74 2.93
C ARG A 16 -4.98 -10.81 3.76
N ALA A 17 -5.57 -11.32 4.83
CA ALA A 17 -6.41 -10.53 5.73
C ALA A 17 -5.65 -9.36 6.36
N LEU A 18 -4.36 -9.55 6.70
CA LEU A 18 -3.50 -8.47 7.18
C LEU A 18 -3.29 -7.39 6.10
N LEU A 19 -2.97 -7.79 4.86
CA LEU A 19 -2.72 -6.85 3.76
C LEU A 19 -3.99 -6.07 3.39
N THR A 20 -5.11 -6.77 3.21
CA THR A 20 -6.41 -6.13 2.94
C THR A 20 -6.81 -5.19 4.06
N GLY A 21 -6.72 -5.65 5.32
CA GLY A 21 -7.09 -4.82 6.47
C GLY A 21 -6.20 -3.59 6.63
N ALA A 22 -4.88 -3.75 6.50
CA ALA A 22 -3.94 -2.64 6.61
C ALA A 22 -4.13 -1.60 5.49
N SER A 23 -4.28 -2.04 4.23
CA SER A 23 -4.56 -1.14 3.10
C SER A 23 -5.93 -0.48 3.20
N LEU A 24 -6.95 -1.19 3.69
CA LEU A 24 -8.29 -0.62 3.83
C LEU A 24 -8.34 0.40 4.97
N LEU A 25 -7.66 0.16 6.09
CA LEU A 25 -7.60 1.07 7.23
C LEU A 25 -6.68 2.28 6.99
N SER A 26 -5.63 2.14 6.18
CA SER A 26 -4.76 3.28 5.84
C SER A 26 -5.51 4.35 5.04
N ALA A 27 -6.43 3.95 4.16
CA ALA A 27 -7.20 4.87 3.33
C ALA A 27 -7.98 5.96 4.10
N PRO A 28 -8.89 5.63 5.04
CA PRO A 28 -9.63 6.65 5.79
C PRO A 28 -8.72 7.47 6.72
N LEU A 29 -7.63 6.88 7.25
CA LEU A 29 -6.68 7.60 8.10
C LEU A 29 -5.89 8.65 7.30
N ILE A 30 -5.40 8.28 6.11
CA ILE A 30 -4.68 9.21 5.23
C ILE A 30 -5.65 10.26 4.67
N ALA A 31 -6.85 9.88 4.23
CA ALA A 31 -7.86 10.84 3.78
C ALA A 31 -8.25 11.82 4.89
N GLY A 32 -8.51 11.31 6.11
CA GLY A 32 -8.79 12.14 7.27
C GLY A 32 -7.65 13.09 7.62
N SER A 33 -6.39 12.67 7.45
CA SER A 33 -5.24 13.55 7.66
C SER A 33 -5.14 14.69 6.64
N LEU A 34 -5.55 14.45 5.39
CA LEU A 34 -5.54 15.45 4.32
C LEU A 34 -6.70 16.43 4.41
N LEU A 35 -7.80 16.02 5.03
CA LEU A 35 -9.02 16.82 5.19
C LEU A 35 -9.08 17.53 6.56
N ALA A 36 -8.19 17.20 7.49
CA ALA A 36 -8.15 17.84 8.79
C ALA A 36 -7.67 19.30 8.69
N GLU A 37 -8.42 20.22 9.31
CA GLU A 37 -8.08 21.64 9.40
C GLU A 37 -6.97 21.90 10.45
N ASP A 38 -6.90 21.07 11.49
CA ASP A 38 -5.89 21.15 12.55
C ASP A 38 -4.69 20.23 12.26
N TRP A 39 -3.49 20.81 12.28
CA TRP A 39 -2.24 20.10 12.03
C TRP A 39 -1.96 18.96 13.03
N ARG A 40 -2.42 19.09 14.28
CA ARG A 40 -2.25 18.07 15.32
C ARG A 40 -3.08 16.83 14.99
N VAL A 41 -4.32 17.05 14.56
CA VAL A 41 -5.24 15.99 14.12
C VAL A 41 -4.72 15.36 12.84
N SER A 42 -4.24 16.18 11.89
CA SER A 42 -3.62 15.70 10.65
C SER A 42 -2.45 14.77 10.94
N MET A 43 -1.49 15.17 11.79
CA MET A 43 -0.35 14.33 12.17
C MET A 43 -0.76 13.07 12.94
N ALA A 44 -1.71 13.19 13.87
CA ALA A 44 -2.21 12.06 14.65
C ALA A 44 -2.88 10.98 13.79
N LEU A 45 -3.51 11.36 12.67
CA LEU A 45 -4.10 10.45 11.69
C LEU A 45 -3.09 9.96 10.65
N LEU A 46 -2.20 10.84 10.20
CA LEU A 46 -1.20 10.51 9.18
C LEU A 46 -0.24 9.44 9.66
N PHE A 47 0.25 9.55 10.90
CA PHE A 47 1.22 8.60 11.45
C PHE A 47 0.72 7.14 11.42
N PRO A 48 -0.43 6.78 12.02
CA PRO A 48 -0.95 5.42 11.95
C PRO A 48 -1.36 5.03 10.52
N GLY A 49 -1.91 5.97 9.73
CA GLY A 49 -2.26 5.71 8.33
C GLY A 49 -1.03 5.32 7.49
N PHE A 50 0.07 6.05 7.66
CA PHE A 50 1.33 5.80 6.99
C PHE A 50 1.98 4.50 7.49
N ALA A 51 1.99 4.26 8.80
CA ALA A 51 2.50 3.02 9.37
C ALA A 51 1.77 1.78 8.81
N LEU A 52 0.45 1.85 8.71
CA LEU A 52 -0.37 0.80 8.10
C LEU A 52 -0.09 0.65 6.60
N SER A 53 0.10 1.77 5.89
CA SER A 53 0.44 1.71 4.48
C SER A 53 1.77 1.04 4.18
N GLU A 54 2.71 0.96 5.13
CA GLU A 54 4.01 0.31 4.93
C GLU A 54 3.97 -1.21 5.17
N VAL A 55 2.90 -1.73 5.79
CA VAL A 55 2.78 -3.15 6.17
C VAL A 55 2.92 -4.08 4.97
N PHE A 56 2.47 -3.66 3.78
CA PHE A 56 2.55 -4.47 2.56
C PHE A 56 3.97 -4.69 2.04
N ARG A 57 4.93 -3.82 2.36
CA ARG A 57 6.26 -3.84 1.72
C ARG A 57 6.98 -5.16 1.88
N ALA A 58 7.07 -5.64 3.12
CA ALA A 58 7.79 -6.87 3.43
C ALA A 58 7.05 -8.13 2.91
N PRO A 59 5.74 -8.33 3.18
CA PRO A 59 5.04 -9.54 2.74
C PRO A 59 4.95 -9.66 1.22
N THR A 60 4.71 -8.58 0.47
CA THR A 60 4.63 -8.68 -0.99
C THR A 60 5.95 -9.08 -1.62
N SER A 61 7.07 -8.62 -1.07
CA SER A 61 8.40 -8.99 -1.58
C SER A 61 8.69 -10.48 -1.34
N VAL A 62 8.30 -11.00 -0.18
CA VAL A 62 8.42 -12.44 0.14
C VAL A 62 7.53 -13.27 -0.78
N MET A 63 6.26 -12.89 -0.95
CA MET A 63 5.31 -13.60 -1.81
C MET A 63 5.78 -13.68 -3.27
N VAL A 64 6.31 -12.58 -3.83
CA VAL A 64 6.86 -12.60 -5.20
C VAL A 64 8.04 -13.55 -5.34
N GLN A 65 8.90 -13.62 -4.33
CA GLN A 65 10.02 -14.56 -4.32
C GLN A 65 9.56 -16.00 -4.13
N GLU A 66 8.54 -16.26 -3.31
CA GLU A 66 7.95 -17.59 -3.09
C GLU A 66 7.33 -18.16 -4.38
N THR A 67 6.69 -17.32 -5.21
CA THR A 67 6.09 -17.74 -6.50
C THR A 67 7.14 -18.06 -7.59
N ALA A 68 8.35 -17.52 -7.48
CA ALA A 68 9.39 -17.76 -8.46
C ALA A 68 10.09 -19.11 -8.25
N SER A 69 10.29 -19.88 -9.33
CA SER A 69 11.12 -21.08 -9.32
C SER A 69 12.58 -20.75 -8.94
N GLY A 70 13.29 -21.69 -8.32
CA GLY A 70 14.56 -21.44 -7.61
C GLY A 70 15.61 -20.60 -8.37
N ASN A 71 15.71 -20.75 -9.69
CA ASN A 71 16.68 -20.05 -10.53
C ASN A 71 16.23 -18.63 -10.96
N CYS A 72 14.97 -18.28 -10.78
CA CYS A 72 14.40 -16.99 -11.20
C CYS A 72 14.09 -16.04 -10.04
N ARG A 73 14.38 -16.43 -8.78
CA ARG A 73 14.04 -15.66 -7.57
C ARG A 73 14.67 -14.27 -7.55
N THR A 74 15.93 -14.16 -7.98
CA THR A 74 16.67 -12.89 -8.06
C THR A 74 16.06 -11.97 -9.12
N THR A 75 15.73 -12.51 -10.30
CA THR A 75 15.03 -11.78 -11.36
C THR A 75 13.66 -11.31 -10.92
N ALA A 76 12.89 -12.15 -10.22
CA ALA A 76 11.57 -11.79 -9.68
C ALA A 76 11.67 -10.65 -8.66
N ALA A 77 12.67 -10.67 -7.77
CA ALA A 77 12.92 -9.59 -6.82
C ALA A 77 13.33 -8.28 -7.52
N ALA A 78 14.21 -8.36 -8.53
CA ALA A 78 14.62 -7.20 -9.32
C ALA A 78 13.44 -6.59 -10.08
N PHE A 79 12.59 -7.42 -10.68
CA PHE A 79 11.39 -6.97 -11.39
C PHE A 79 10.36 -6.34 -10.44
N HIS A 80 10.14 -6.93 -9.26
CA HIS A 80 9.28 -6.35 -8.23
C HIS A 80 9.76 -4.95 -7.82
N LEU A 81 11.06 -4.79 -7.61
CA LEU A 81 11.65 -3.51 -7.25
C LEU A 81 11.56 -2.49 -8.41
N CYS A 82 11.81 -2.94 -9.64
CA CYS A 82 11.65 -2.13 -10.85
C CYS A 82 10.22 -1.57 -10.96
N LEU A 83 9.20 -2.42 -10.83
CA LEU A 83 7.80 -2.00 -10.86
C LEU A 83 7.47 -1.03 -9.73
N ARG A 84 7.95 -1.29 -8.50
CA ARG A 84 7.75 -0.36 -7.37
C ARG A 84 8.34 1.02 -7.65
N ASN A 85 9.55 1.08 -8.20
CA ASN A 85 10.20 2.35 -8.51
C ASN A 85 9.51 3.07 -9.67
N LEU A 86 9.06 2.35 -10.68
CA LEU A 86 8.32 2.92 -11.81
C LEU A 86 7.00 3.54 -11.35
N VAL A 87 6.20 2.81 -10.56
CA VAL A 87 4.94 3.31 -10.00
C VAL A 87 5.20 4.46 -9.01
N GLY A 88 6.22 4.33 -8.16
CA GLY A 88 6.61 5.37 -7.21
C GLY A 88 7.05 6.67 -7.88
N GLY A 89 7.73 6.58 -9.03
CA GLY A 89 8.11 7.74 -9.84
C GLY A 89 6.96 8.34 -10.65
N ALA A 90 6.01 7.52 -11.11
CA ALA A 90 4.84 7.98 -11.88
C ALA A 90 3.77 8.64 -11.01
N GLY A 91 3.63 8.24 -9.74
CA GLY A 91 2.62 8.77 -8.81
C GLY A 91 2.57 10.31 -8.74
N PRO A 92 3.69 10.99 -8.47
CA PRO A 92 3.73 12.46 -8.43
C PRO A 92 3.32 13.14 -9.74
N LEU A 93 3.60 12.52 -10.90
CA LEU A 93 3.21 13.06 -12.22
C LEU A 93 1.69 12.99 -12.42
N VAL A 94 1.06 11.91 -11.96
CA VAL A 94 -0.40 11.78 -12.00
C VAL A 94 -1.05 12.80 -11.06
N VAL A 95 -0.52 12.93 -9.84
CA VAL A 95 -1.02 13.92 -8.86
C VAL A 95 -0.87 15.34 -9.40
N SER A 96 0.27 15.69 -10.00
CA SER A 96 0.49 17.04 -10.53
C SER A 96 -0.43 17.36 -11.70
N ALA A 97 -0.69 16.39 -12.59
CA ALA A 97 -1.63 16.55 -13.70
C ALA A 97 -3.06 16.81 -13.21
N VAL A 98 -3.52 16.09 -12.17
CA VAL A 98 -4.85 16.30 -11.58
C VAL A 98 -4.92 17.61 -10.79
N ALA A 99 -3.86 17.95 -10.05
CA ALA A 99 -3.77 19.18 -9.26
C ALA A 99 -3.92 20.44 -10.12
N ALA A 100 -3.50 20.40 -11.39
CA ALA A 100 -3.66 21.51 -12.33
C ALA A 100 -5.13 21.89 -12.60
N SER A 101 -6.08 20.98 -12.35
CA SER A 101 -7.52 21.20 -12.62
C SER A 101 -8.40 21.22 -11.36
N HIS A 102 -8.06 20.44 -10.33
CA HIS A 102 -8.91 20.25 -9.13
C HIS A 102 -8.26 20.75 -7.82
N GLY A 103 -7.04 21.31 -7.90
CA GLY A 103 -6.29 21.71 -6.72
C GLY A 103 -5.54 20.56 -6.05
N LEU A 104 -4.55 20.90 -5.23
CA LEU A 104 -3.61 19.93 -4.67
C LEU A 104 -4.27 18.97 -3.66
N GLN A 105 -5.18 19.49 -2.83
CA GLN A 105 -5.82 18.68 -1.78
C GLN A 105 -6.67 17.55 -2.39
N GLU A 106 -7.50 17.86 -3.40
CA GLU A 106 -8.29 16.85 -4.11
C GLU A 106 -7.40 15.87 -4.87
N ALA A 107 -6.33 16.35 -5.51
CA ALA A 107 -5.37 15.49 -6.20
C ALA A 107 -4.66 14.51 -5.24
N LEU A 108 -4.38 14.91 -4.00
CA LEU A 108 -3.77 14.05 -2.99
C LEU A 108 -4.72 12.94 -2.49
N LEU A 109 -6.05 13.10 -2.65
CA LEU A 109 -7.02 12.04 -2.33
C LEU A 109 -6.92 10.83 -3.27
N LEU A 110 -6.19 10.94 -4.38
CA LEU A 110 -5.81 9.79 -5.20
C LEU A 110 -5.00 8.75 -4.41
N ALA A 111 -4.19 9.18 -3.44
CA ALA A 111 -3.39 8.27 -2.62
C ALA A 111 -4.27 7.34 -1.75
N PRO A 112 -5.19 7.83 -0.90
CA PRO A 112 -6.11 6.96 -0.17
C PRO A 112 -7.02 6.14 -1.10
N ALA A 113 -7.43 6.67 -2.27
CA ALA A 113 -8.16 5.89 -3.26
C ALA A 113 -7.35 4.68 -3.78
N ALA A 114 -6.06 4.87 -4.06
CA ALA A 114 -5.16 3.79 -4.46
C ALA A 114 -4.99 2.73 -3.37
N TYR A 115 -5.04 3.10 -2.08
CA TYR A 115 -5.03 2.14 -0.98
C TYR A 115 -6.33 1.31 -0.90
N VAL A 116 -7.49 1.91 -1.19
CA VAL A 116 -8.76 1.15 -1.31
C VAL A 116 -8.68 0.17 -2.47
N LEU A 117 -8.18 0.60 -3.63
CA LEU A 117 -7.97 -0.28 -4.79
C LEU A 117 -7.00 -1.42 -4.46
N SER A 118 -5.91 -1.12 -3.75
CA SER A 118 -4.97 -2.12 -3.27
C SER A 118 -5.60 -3.11 -2.29
N ALA A 119 -6.46 -2.64 -1.37
CA ALA A 119 -7.19 -3.51 -0.47
C ALA A 119 -8.11 -4.47 -1.22
N GLY A 120 -8.80 -3.97 -2.25
CA GLY A 120 -9.57 -4.78 -3.19
C GLY A 120 -8.68 -5.80 -3.90
N ALA A 121 -7.57 -5.38 -4.50
CA ALA A 121 -6.64 -6.27 -5.19
C ALA A 121 -6.12 -7.38 -4.25
N PHE A 122 -5.79 -7.08 -2.99
CA PHE A 122 -5.38 -8.09 -2.02
C PHE A 122 -6.52 -8.99 -1.57
N PHE A 123 -7.75 -8.47 -1.48
CA PHE A 123 -8.91 -9.28 -1.14
C PHE A 123 -9.21 -10.32 -2.24
N TRP A 124 -9.09 -9.90 -3.50
CA TRP A 124 -9.30 -10.72 -4.69
C TRP A 124 -8.09 -11.54 -5.12
N ALA A 125 -6.91 -11.27 -4.56
CA ALA A 125 -5.74 -12.12 -4.70
C ALA A 125 -5.94 -13.41 -3.88
N ASP A 126 -6.81 -14.29 -4.37
CA ASP A 126 -6.63 -15.75 -4.38
C ASP A 126 -7.74 -16.43 -5.18
N GLY A 127 -7.24 -17.15 -6.19
CA GLY A 127 -7.85 -18.04 -7.15
C GLY A 127 -6.74 -18.47 -8.09
#